data_AF-A0A3S4KDV5-F1
#
_entry.id   AF-A0A3S4KDV5-F1
#
_cell.length_a   1.000
_cell.length_b   1.000
_cell.length_c   1.000
_cell.angle_alpha   90.00
_cell.angle_beta   90.00
_cell.angle_gamma   90.00
#
_symmetry.space_group_name_H-M   'P 1'
#
loop_
_entity.id
_entity.type
_entity.pdbx_description
1 polymer ?
#
loop_
_entity_poly.entity_id
_entity_poly.type
_entity_poly.pdbx_seq_one_letter_code
_entity_poly.pdbx_strand_id
1 'polypeptide(L)' 'MPLSNREVTVLRYLANGMSNKEIAEQLLLSNKTISAHKANIFSKLGLHSIVELIDYAKSHELL' A
#
# COMPACT_ATOMS: atom_id res chain seq x y z
N MET A 1 0.27 2.03 15.21
CA MET A 1 -0.27 3.34 14.74
C MET A 1 -1.26 3.08 13.61
N PRO A 2 -2.39 3.80 13.53
CA PRO A 2 -3.30 3.66 12.40
C PRO A 2 -2.65 4.10 11.09
N LEU A 3 -3.15 3.55 9.98
CA LEU A 3 -2.78 4.02 8.64
C LEU A 3 -3.41 5.39 8.38
N SER A 4 -2.68 6.25 7.70
CA SER A 4 -3.22 7.49 7.13
C SER A 4 -4.09 7.22 5.91
N ASN A 5 -4.96 8.16 5.55
CA ASN A 5 -5.79 8.05 4.35
C ASN A 5 -4.96 7.79 3.08
N ARG A 6 -3.75 8.39 2.99
CA ARG A 6 -2.86 8.17 1.85
C ARG A 6 -2.29 6.75 1.84
N GLU A 7 -1.87 6.23 2.99
CA GLU A 7 -1.40 4.85 3.12
C GLU A 7 -2.52 3.85 2.81
N VAL A 8 -3.75 4.09 3.25
CA VAL A 8 -4.91 3.25 2.90
C VAL A 8 -5.13 3.22 1.39
N THR A 9 -5.07 4.37 0.71
CA THR A 9 -5.18 4.42 -0.76
C THR A 9 -4.07 3.65 -1.45
N VAL A 10 -2.81 3.81 -1.02
CA VAL A 10 -1.66 3.06 -1.58
C VAL A 10 -1.81 1.57 -1.32
N LEU A 11 -2.25 1.16 -0.12
CA LEU A 11 -2.52 -0.23 0.23
C LEU A 11 -3.55 -0.84 -0.71
N ARG A 12 -4.66 -0.16 -0.98
CA ARG A 12 -5.69 -0.67 -1.91
C ARG A 12 -5.14 -0.89 -3.32
N TYR A 13 -4.35 0.06 -3.84
CA TYR A 13 -3.76 -0.13 -5.17
C TYR A 13 -2.76 -1.28 -5.20
N LEU A 14 -1.91 -1.41 -4.18
CA LEU A 14 -0.99 -2.54 -4.04
C LEU A 14 -1.74 -3.88 -3.97
N ALA A 15 -2.84 -3.93 -3.22
CA ALA A 15 -3.68 -5.12 -3.08
C ALA A 15 -4.40 -5.50 -4.39
N ASN A 16 -4.66 -4.52 -5.25
CA ASN A 16 -5.17 -4.70 -6.62
C ASN A 16 -4.07 -5.04 -7.65
N GLY A 17 -2.83 -5.27 -7.20
CA GLY A 17 -1.72 -5.69 -8.06
C GLY A 17 -0.98 -4.57 -8.78
N MET A 18 -1.28 -3.29 -8.47
CA MET A 18 -0.55 -2.17 -9.08
C MET A 18 0.88 -2.09 -8.53
N SER A 19 1.82 -1.81 -9.42
CA SER A 19 3.21 -1.51 -9.09
C SER A 19 3.38 -0.10 -8.51
N ASN A 20 4.48 0.13 -7.79
CA ASN A 20 4.78 1.47 -7.27
C ASN A 20 4.83 2.55 -8.36
N LYS A 21 5.20 2.18 -9.59
CA LYS A 21 5.27 3.10 -10.73
C LYS A 21 3.85 3.52 -11.17
N GLU A 22 2.96 2.55 -11.37
CA GLU A 22 1.57 2.83 -11.77
C GLU A 22 0.85 3.64 -10.69
N ILE A 23 1.07 3.33 -9.42
CA ILE A 23 0.49 4.10 -8.30
C ILE A 23 1.04 5.54 -8.29
N ALA A 24 2.33 5.70 -8.56
CA ALA A 24 2.96 7.02 -8.60
C ALA A 24 2.37 7.88 -9.73
N GLU A 25 2.18 7.30 -10.91
CA GLU A 25 1.53 7.95 -12.05
C GLU A 25 0.07 8.32 -11.73
N GLN A 26 -0.71 7.38 -11.19
CA GLN A 26 -2.11 7.57 -10.81
C GLN A 26 -2.30 8.67 -9.76
N LEU A 27 -1.35 8.81 -8.83
CA LEU A 27 -1.41 9.77 -7.73
C LEU A 27 -0.64 11.07 -7.99
N LEU A 28 -0.02 11.23 -9.17
CA LEU A 28 0.86 12.35 -9.52
C LEU A 28 1.98 12.55 -8.47
N LEU A 29 2.60 11.44 -8.06
CA LEU A 29 3.68 11.40 -7.07
C LEU A 29 4.93 10.75 -7.66
N SER A 30 6.04 10.82 -6.93
CA SER A 30 7.25 10.09 -7.29
C SER A 30 7.16 8.62 -6.86
N ASN A 31 7.83 7.72 -7.59
CA ASN A 31 7.98 6.33 -7.18
C ASN A 31 8.65 6.20 -5.79
N LYS A 32 9.60 7.09 -5.48
CA LYS A 32 10.23 7.18 -4.14
C LYS A 32 9.19 7.45 -3.04
N THR A 33 8.24 8.34 -3.28
CA THR A 33 7.14 8.64 -2.34
C THR A 33 6.26 7.42 -2.11
N ILE A 34 5.89 6.70 -3.17
CA ILE A 34 5.09 5.47 -3.04
C ILE A 34 5.87 4.37 -2.32
N SER A 35 7.16 4.23 -2.60
CA SER A 35 8.04 3.29 -1.89
C SER A 35 8.09 3.58 -0.39
N ALA A 36 8.18 4.86 0.00
CA ALA A 36 8.13 5.26 1.41
C ALA A 36 6.78 4.94 2.06
N HIS A 37 5.65 5.19 1.38
CA HIS A 37 4.34 4.78 1.88
C HIS A 37 4.25 3.26 2.05
N LYS A 38 4.72 2.47 1.08
CA LYS A 38 4.76 1.02 1.15
C LYS A 38 5.57 0.55 2.37
N ALA A 39 6.77 1.10 2.57
CA ALA A 39 7.61 0.75 3.74
C ALA A 39 6.91 1.07 5.07
N ASN A 40 6.25 2.22 5.17
CA ASN A 40 5.50 2.61 6.36
C ASN A 40 4.29 1.72 6.61
N ILE A 41 3.55 1.32 5.55
CA ILE A 41 2.43 0.38 5.66
C ILE A 41 2.92 -0.95 6.22
N PHE A 42 3.98 -1.52 5.64
CA PHE A 42 4.55 -2.80 6.08
C PHE A 42 5.02 -2.73 7.53
N SER A 43 5.72 -1.66 7.91
CA SER A 43 6.15 -1.45 9.29
C SER A 43 4.99 -1.29 10.27
N LYS A 44 3.94 -0.53 9.91
CA LYS A 44 2.78 -0.29 10.79
C LYS A 44 1.91 -1.53 10.97
N LEU A 45 1.80 -2.36 9.93
CA LEU A 45 0.98 -3.57 9.93
C LEU A 45 1.77 -4.83 10.32
N GLY A 46 3.10 -4.74 10.44
CA GLY A 46 3.97 -5.89 10.72
C GLY A 46 4.02 -6.90 9.58
N LEU A 47 3.89 -6.43 8.34
CA LEU A 47 3.87 -7.29 7.15
C LEU A 47 5.25 -7.35 6.52
N HIS A 48 5.57 -8.50 5.93
CA HIS A 48 6.87 -8.76 5.32
C HIS A 48 6.79 -9.05 3.81
N SER A 49 5.59 -9.26 3.28
CA SER A 49 5.39 -9.57 1.86
C SER A 49 4.15 -8.89 1.27
N ILE A 50 4.11 -8.79 -0.06
CA ILE A 50 2.93 -8.31 -0.79
C ILE A 50 1.75 -9.28 -0.65
N VAL A 51 2.04 -10.58 -0.51
CA VAL A 51 1.03 -11.62 -0.30
C VAL A 51 0.31 -11.38 1.02
N GLU A 52 1.05 -11.16 2.11
CA GLU A 52 0.46 -10.80 3.40
C GLU A 52 -0.35 -9.50 3.34
N LEU A 53 0.07 -8.51 2.54
CA LEU A 53 -0.70 -7.28 2.33
C LEU A 53 -2.02 -7.53 1.64
N ILE A 54 -2.04 -8.41 0.64
CA ILE A 54 -3.27 -8.80 -0.07
C ILE A 54 -4.21 -9.55 0.88
N ASP A 55 -3.70 -10.47 1.69
CA ASP A 55 -4.48 -11.22 2.67
C ASP A 55 -5.02 -10.31 3.78
N TYR A 56 -4.22 -9.34 4.23
CA TYR A 56 -4.66 -8.29 5.13
C TYR A 56 -5.80 -7.47 4.51
N ALA A 57 -5.65 -7.04 3.25
CA ALA A 57 -6.68 -6.26 2.57
C ALA A 57 -8.00 -7.03 2.42
N LYS A 58 -7.94 -8.33 2.09
CA LYS A 58 -9.12 -9.22 2.01
C LYS A 58 -9.84 -9.36 3.34
N SER A 59 -9.08 -9.61 4.42
CA SER A 59 -9.65 -9.84 5.76
C SER A 59 -10.26 -8.58 6.40
N HIS A 60 -9.94 -7.39 5.89
CA HIS A 60 -10.42 -6.12 6.40
C HIS A 60 -11.35 -5.39 5.41
N GLU A 61 -11.88 -6.09 4.39
CA GLU A 61 -12.80 -5.53 3.38
C GLU A 61 -12.25 -4.28 2.67
N LEU A 62 -10.94 -4.28 2.40
CA LEU A 62 -10.24 -3.19 1.70
C LEU A 62 -10.08 -3.46 0.19
N LEU A 63 -10.80 -4.43 -0.36
CA LEU A 63 -10.83 -4.78 -1.78
C LEU A 63 -12.21 -4.56 -2.39
#